data_AF-A0A5D0UKS1-F1
#
_entry.id   AF-A0A5D0UKS1-F1
#
_cell.length_a   1.000
_cell.length_b   1.000
_cell.length_c   1.000
_cell.angle_alpha   90.00
_cell.angle_beta   90.00
_cell.angle_gamma   90.00
#
_symmetry.space_group_name_H-M   'P 1'
#
loop_
_entity.id
_entity.type
_entity.pdbx_description
1 polymer ?
#
loop_
_entity_poly.entity_id
_entity_poly.type
_entity_poly.pdbx_seq_one_letter_code
_entity_poly.pdbx_strand_id
1 'polypeptide(L)'
;MGEMRALVVQTQRILLRWRTLGGHETATQYLEDLADELAPRGWRFMRFYRRDEFPVPVPLLWVYARATKDIGMVVNVLAVPGGGWAYHEATWGRHGYLCPCGDPETAAVQIDRVLKHRLFPSTF
;
A
#
# COMPACT_ATOMS: atom_id res chain seq x y z
N MET A 1 26.93 22.68 2.26
CA MET A 1 25.46 22.60 1.99
C MET A 1 24.94 21.18 1.68
N GLY A 2 25.77 20.23 1.21
CA GLY A 2 25.31 18.85 0.92
C GLY A 2 25.04 17.97 2.14
N GLU A 3 25.85 18.09 3.19
CA GLU A 3 25.76 17.24 4.40
C GLU A 3 24.50 17.51 5.23
N MET A 4 24.09 18.78 5.39
CA MET A 4 22.85 19.13 6.08
C MET A 4 21.62 18.56 5.38
N ARG A 5 21.59 18.55 4.03
CA ARG A 5 20.49 17.95 3.27
C ARG A 5 20.43 16.44 3.47
N ALA A 6 21.58 15.77 3.50
CA ALA A 6 21.64 14.32 3.75
C ALA A 6 21.11 13.95 5.14
N LEU A 7 21.50 14.70 6.18
CA LEU A 7 21.04 14.50 7.55
C LEU A 7 19.54 14.72 7.73
N VAL A 8 18.98 15.74 7.06
CA VAL A 8 17.52 16.00 7.07
C VAL A 8 16.77 14.85 6.40
N VAL A 9 17.24 14.36 5.25
CA VAL A 9 16.63 13.23 4.54
C VAL A 9 16.68 11.95 5.38
N GLN A 10 17.79 11.68 6.06
CA GLN A 10 17.94 10.51 6.92
C GLN A 10 17.03 10.59 8.16
N THR A 11 17.00 11.74 8.83
CA THR A 11 16.10 11.98 9.98
C THR A 11 14.65 11.82 9.58
N GLN A 12 14.24 12.40 8.44
CA GLN A 12 12.89 12.24 7.91
C GLN A 12 12.56 10.78 7.61
N ARG A 13 13.48 10.02 7.01
CA ARG A 13 13.28 8.59 6.71
C ARG A 13 13.10 7.77 7.99
N ILE A 14 13.85 8.08 9.05
CA ILE A 14 13.72 7.42 10.35
C ILE A 14 12.35 7.76 10.96
N LEU A 15 11.98 9.04 11.03
CA LEU A 15 10.69 9.48 11.56
C LEU A 15 9.51 8.83 10.84
N LEU A 16 9.55 8.79 9.51
CA LEU A 16 8.50 8.13 8.71
C LEU A 16 8.46 6.63 8.96
N ARG A 17 9.60 5.97 9.21
CA ARG A 17 9.63 4.55 9.57
C ARG A 17 8.97 4.33 10.93
N TRP A 18 9.31 5.12 11.94
CA TRP A 18 8.67 5.05 13.26
C TRP A 18 7.16 5.29 13.16
N ARG A 19 6.75 6.29 12.39
CA ARG A 19 5.33 6.59 12.19
C ARG A 19 4.59 5.44 11.51
N THR A 20 5.18 4.83 10.48
CA THR A 20 4.61 3.63 9.85
C THR A 20 4.47 2.48 10.84
N LEU A 21 5.47 2.24 11.70
CA LEU A 21 5.43 1.15 12.69
C LEU A 21 4.41 1.40 13.80
N GLY A 22 4.26 2.65 14.23
CA GLY A 22 3.31 3.07 15.25
C GLY A 22 1.86 3.16 14.76
N GLY A 23 1.62 3.49 13.49
CA GLY A 23 0.27 3.64 12.93
C GLY A 23 -0.28 2.38 12.30
N HIS A 24 -0.04 1.21 12.91
CA HIS A 24 -0.50 -0.07 12.39
C HIS A 24 -2.02 -0.15 12.25
N GLU A 25 -2.77 0.29 13.26
CA GLU A 25 -4.25 0.33 13.21
C GLU A 25 -4.76 1.24 12.09
N THR A 26 -4.18 2.44 11.96
CA THR A 26 -4.50 3.37 10.87
C THR A 26 -4.22 2.77 9.50
N ALA A 27 -3.07 2.12 9.33
CA ALA A 27 -2.72 1.45 8.09
C ALA A 27 -3.67 0.28 7.77
N THR A 28 -4.06 -0.49 8.78
CA THR A 28 -5.04 -1.57 8.63
C THR A 28 -6.40 -1.03 8.21
N GLN A 29 -6.89 0.06 8.83
CA GLN A 29 -8.17 0.67 8.45
C GLN A 29 -8.17 1.09 6.98
N TYR A 30 -7.13 1.80 6.52
CA TYR A 30 -7.03 2.19 5.11
C TYR A 30 -7.01 0.98 4.16
N LEU A 31 -6.35 -0.12 4.55
CA LEU A 31 -6.34 -1.32 3.73
C LEU A 31 -7.70 -2.04 3.70
N GLU A 32 -8.47 -2.02 4.79
CA GLU A 32 -9.84 -2.52 4.81
C GLU A 32 -10.75 -1.67 3.94
N ASP A 33 -10.71 -0.34 4.07
CA ASP A 33 -11.49 0.58 3.22
C ASP A 33 -11.19 0.34 1.73
N LEU A 34 -9.90 0.16 1.40
CA LEU A 34 -9.48 -0.17 0.03
C LEU A 34 -10.02 -1.54 -0.43
N ALA A 35 -10.02 -2.54 0.45
CA ALA A 35 -10.52 -3.87 0.12
C ALA A 35 -12.03 -3.84 -0.16
N ASP A 36 -12.79 -3.07 0.62
CA ASP A 36 -14.23 -2.90 0.45
C ASP A 36 -14.56 -2.23 -0.90
N GLU A 37 -13.78 -1.24 -1.33
CA GLU A 37 -13.93 -0.57 -2.63
C GLU A 37 -13.48 -1.42 -3.84
N LEU A 38 -12.51 -2.31 -3.63
CA LEU A 38 -12.02 -3.23 -4.67
C LEU A 38 -12.90 -4.49 -4.79
N ALA A 39 -13.59 -4.91 -3.73
CA ALA A 39 -14.45 -6.09 -3.72
C ALA A 39 -15.54 -6.08 -4.81
N PRO A 40 -16.35 -5.02 -4.98
CA PRO A 40 -17.38 -4.98 -6.03
C PRO A 40 -16.79 -4.99 -7.44
N ARG A 41 -15.50 -4.68 -7.60
CA ARG A 41 -14.78 -4.71 -8.89
C ARG A 41 -14.28 -6.11 -9.27
N GLY A 42 -14.52 -7.12 -8.41
CA GLY A 42 -14.22 -8.53 -8.69
C GLY A 42 -12.88 -9.02 -8.17
N TRP A 43 -12.17 -8.20 -7.38
CA TRP A 43 -10.90 -8.56 -6.77
C TRP A 43 -11.09 -9.43 -5.52
N ARG A 44 -10.05 -10.20 -5.18
CA ARG A 44 -9.98 -11.01 -3.96
C ARG A 44 -8.77 -10.58 -3.14
N PHE A 45 -8.85 -10.89 -1.84
CA PHE A 45 -7.95 -10.33 -0.84
C PHE A 45 -7.43 -11.41 0.09
N MET A 46 -6.13 -11.35 0.37
CA MET A 46 -5.52 -12.01 1.52
C MET A 46 -4.94 -10.94 2.43
N ARG A 47 -5.40 -10.93 3.69
CA ARG A 47 -5.08 -9.91 4.68
C ARG A 47 -3.98 -10.42 5.59
N PHE A 48 -2.87 -9.70 5.66
CA PHE A 48 -1.74 -9.99 6.53
C PHE A 48 -1.59 -8.83 7.53
N TYR A 49 -2.65 -8.59 8.31
CA TYR A 49 -2.71 -7.48 9.26
C TYR A 49 -2.40 -7.92 10.68
N ARG A 50 -2.79 -9.15 11.03
CA ARG A 50 -2.68 -9.69 12.38
C ARG A 50 -1.22 -9.89 12.79
N ARG A 51 -0.77 -9.11 13.79
CA ARG A 51 0.60 -9.18 14.34
C ARG A 51 0.88 -10.48 15.08
N ASP A 52 -0.15 -11.07 15.66
CA ASP A 52 -0.13 -12.35 16.36
C ASP A 52 0.02 -13.53 15.40
N GLU A 53 -0.57 -13.44 14.21
CA GLU A 53 -0.47 -14.49 13.18
C GLU A 53 0.73 -14.29 12.24
N PHE A 54 1.08 -13.03 11.97
CA PHE A 54 2.15 -12.68 11.03
C PHE A 54 3.14 -11.69 11.67
N PRO A 55 4.43 -12.05 11.82
CA PRO A 55 5.44 -11.16 12.39
C PRO A 55 5.90 -10.09 11.39
N VAL A 56 4.98 -9.56 10.56
CA VAL A 56 5.27 -8.48 9.62
C VAL A 56 5.04 -7.14 10.32
N PRO A 57 6.03 -6.23 10.30
CA PRO A 57 5.94 -4.96 11.03
C PRO A 57 4.88 -4.00 10.47
N VAL A 58 4.46 -4.19 9.22
CA VAL A 58 3.48 -3.36 8.52
C VAL A 58 2.34 -4.23 7.98
N PRO A 59 1.07 -3.80 8.08
CA PRO A 59 -0.05 -4.50 7.47
C PRO A 59 0.15 -4.65 5.96
N LEU A 60 -0.06 -5.85 5.43
CA LEU A 60 -0.04 -6.11 3.99
C LEU A 60 -1.39 -6.63 3.50
N LEU A 61 -1.82 -6.17 2.35
CA LEU A 61 -3.00 -6.65 1.64
C LEU A 61 -2.57 -7.22 0.29
N TRP A 62 -2.74 -8.51 0.08
CA TRP A 62 -2.57 -9.08 -1.25
C TRP A 62 -3.87 -9.01 -2.02
N VAL A 63 -3.89 -8.23 -3.09
CA VAL A 63 -5.00 -8.11 -4.04
C VAL A 63 -4.70 -8.99 -5.24
N TYR A 64 -5.62 -9.89 -5.59
CA TYR A 64 -5.42 -10.83 -6.70
C TYR A 64 -6.70 -11.11 -7.46
N ALA A 65 -6.56 -11.53 -8.72
CA ALA A 65 -7.68 -11.90 -9.56
C ALA A 65 -8.25 -13.25 -9.15
N ARG A 66 -9.58 -13.41 -9.20
CA ARG A 66 -10.20 -14.73 -8.94
C ARG A 66 -9.76 -15.79 -9.95
N ALA A 67 -9.57 -15.40 -11.21
CA ALA A 67 -9.25 -16.30 -12.31
C ALA A 67 -7.83 -16.86 -12.23
N THR A 68 -6.88 -16.09 -11.71
CA THR A 68 -5.48 -16.49 -11.56
C THR A 68 -4.93 -15.92 -10.25
N LYS A 69 -4.47 -16.79 -9.36
CA LYS A 69 -3.78 -16.33 -8.14
C LYS A 69 -2.38 -15.78 -8.43
N ASP A 70 -1.83 -16.09 -9.61
CA ASP A 70 -0.47 -15.71 -9.99
C ASP A 70 -0.34 -14.23 -10.36
N ILE A 71 -1.46 -13.55 -10.66
CA ILE A 71 -1.47 -12.14 -11.06
C ILE A 71 -2.16 -11.33 -9.97
N GLY A 72 -1.35 -10.55 -9.26
CA GLY A 72 -1.80 -9.70 -8.16
C GLY A 72 -0.79 -8.63 -7.78
N MET A 73 -1.07 -7.95 -6.68
CA MET A 73 -0.24 -6.93 -6.10
C MET A 73 -0.33 -7.01 -4.58
N VAL A 74 0.81 -6.92 -3.90
CA VAL A 74 0.83 -6.76 -2.45
C VAL A 74 0.88 -5.26 -2.16
N VAL A 75 -0.15 -4.75 -1.51
CA VAL A 75 -0.31 -3.34 -1.13
C VAL A 75 -0.03 -3.18 0.36
N ASN A 76 0.65 -2.11 0.74
CA ASN A 76 0.77 -1.68 2.13
C ASN A 76 0.51 -0.17 2.25
N VAL A 77 0.38 0.30 3.48
CA VAL A 77 0.14 1.71 3.77
C VAL A 77 1.32 2.26 4.57
N LEU A 78 1.95 3.31 4.03
CA LEU A 78 3.15 3.92 4.61
C LEU A 78 2.88 5.39 4.93
N ALA A 79 3.41 5.86 6.06
CA ALA A 79 3.39 7.28 6.38
C ALA A 79 4.24 8.07 5.38
N VAL A 80 3.73 9.20 4.90
CA VAL A 80 4.41 10.08 3.93
C VAL A 80 4.77 11.43 4.58
N PRO A 81 5.74 12.19 4.00
CA PRO A 81 6.02 13.56 4.44
C PRO A 81 4.75 14.40 4.48
N GLY A 82 4.66 15.35 5.42
CA GLY A 82 3.46 16.17 5.60
C GLY A 82 2.37 15.54 6.47
N GLY A 83 2.63 14.36 7.04
CA GLY A 83 1.75 13.76 8.05
C GLY A 83 0.53 13.02 7.50
N GLY A 84 0.55 12.68 6.21
CA GLY A 84 -0.43 11.80 5.59
C GLY A 84 -0.01 10.34 5.56
N TRP A 85 -0.79 9.54 4.83
CA TRP A 85 -0.56 8.14 4.53
C TRP A 85 -0.75 7.92 3.03
N ALA A 86 -0.09 6.91 2.47
CA ALA A 86 -0.24 6.53 1.07
C ALA A 86 -0.25 5.01 0.91
N TYR A 87 -0.94 4.55 -0.13
CA TYR A 87 -0.86 3.17 -0.60
C TYR A 87 0.43 2.99 -1.40
N HIS A 88 1.13 1.90 -1.13
CA HIS A 88 2.36 1.52 -1.82
C HIS A 88 2.30 0.05 -2.23
N GLU A 89 2.92 -0.27 -3.37
CA GLU A 89 3.24 -1.64 -3.72
C GLU A 89 4.41 -2.12 -2.86
N ALA A 90 4.15 -3.13 -2.03
CA ALA A 90 5.04 -3.56 -0.96
C ALA A 90 6.38 -4.11 -1.47
N THR A 91 6.42 -4.69 -2.67
CA THR A 91 7.65 -5.22 -3.30
C THR A 91 8.70 -4.14 -3.55
N TRP A 92 8.28 -2.89 -3.74
CA TRP A 92 9.17 -1.75 -3.99
C TRP A 92 9.37 -0.86 -2.75
N GLY A 93 8.73 -1.21 -1.64
CA GLY A 93 8.71 -0.41 -0.42
C GLY A 93 8.27 1.03 -0.69
N ARG A 94 9.04 2.01 -0.22
CA ARG A 94 8.71 3.45 -0.38
C ARG A 94 8.76 3.94 -1.84
N HIS A 95 9.45 3.24 -2.74
CA HIS A 95 9.47 3.60 -4.17
C HIS A 95 8.21 3.13 -4.90
N GLY A 96 7.45 2.20 -4.32
CA GLY A 96 6.20 1.69 -4.89
C GLY A 96 5.00 2.58 -4.67
N TYR A 97 5.16 3.91 -4.61
CA TYR A 97 4.03 4.80 -4.37
C TYR A 97 2.93 4.59 -5.42
N LEU A 98 1.70 4.38 -4.96
CA LEU A 98 0.52 4.24 -5.84
C LEU A 98 -0.31 5.51 -5.80
N CYS A 99 -0.84 5.85 -4.63
CA CYS A 99 -1.76 6.97 -4.44
C CYS A 99 -1.83 7.39 -2.96
N PRO A 100 -2.27 8.63 -2.66
CA PRO A 100 -2.46 9.05 -1.27
C PRO A 100 -3.66 8.32 -0.65
N CYS A 101 -3.62 8.07 0.65
CA CYS A 101 -4.78 7.63 1.42
C CYS A 101 -5.71 8.83 1.70
N GLY A 102 -7.00 8.57 1.91
CA GLY A 102 -8.01 9.57 2.22
C GLY A 102 -9.22 9.54 1.28
N ASP A 103 -9.06 8.94 0.10
CA ASP A 103 -10.15 8.64 -0.84
C ASP A 103 -9.98 7.19 -1.33
N PRO A 104 -10.64 6.22 -0.68
CA PRO A 104 -10.50 4.81 -1.01
C PRO A 104 -11.13 4.47 -2.38
N GLU A 105 -12.16 5.20 -2.82
CA GLU A 105 -12.80 4.98 -4.12
C GLU A 105 -11.83 5.34 -5.26
N THR A 106 -11.23 6.54 -5.21
CA THR A 106 -10.24 6.96 -6.20
C THR A 106 -9.01 6.05 -6.18
N ALA A 107 -8.55 5.64 -4.99
CA ALA A 107 -7.45 4.69 -4.85
C ALA A 107 -7.78 3.33 -5.49
N ALA A 108 -8.99 2.81 -5.27
CA ALA A 108 -9.45 1.57 -5.86
C ALA A 108 -9.51 1.65 -7.39
N VAL A 109 -9.94 2.78 -7.97
CA VAL A 109 -9.91 3.00 -9.43
C VAL A 109 -8.48 2.89 -9.98
N GLN A 110 -7.50 3.52 -9.31
CA GLN A 110 -6.12 3.50 -9.79
C GLN A 110 -5.50 2.11 -9.68
N ILE A 111 -5.69 1.42 -8.56
CA ILE A 111 -5.17 0.07 -8.33
C ILE A 111 -5.84 -0.94 -9.27
N ASP A 112 -7.15 -0.84 -9.48
CA ASP A 112 -7.90 -1.65 -10.44
C ASP A 112 -7.34 -1.53 -11.86
N ARG A 113 -6.99 -0.31 -12.31
CA ARG A 113 -6.36 -0.10 -13.63
C ARG A 113 -5.00 -0.78 -13.73
N VAL A 114 -4.14 -0.64 -12.71
CA VAL A 114 -2.82 -1.27 -12.71
C VAL A 114 -2.95 -2.80 -12.76
N LEU A 115 -3.84 -3.37 -11.95
CA LEU A 115 -4.07 -4.81 -11.93
C LEU A 115 -4.69 -5.33 -13.23
N LYS A 116 -5.63 -4.60 -13.82
CA LYS A 116 -6.20 -4.95 -15.15
C LYS A 116 -5.14 -4.93 -16.24
N HIS A 117 -4.25 -3.95 -16.23
CA HIS A 117 -3.14 -3.90 -17.18
C HIS A 117 -2.19 -5.11 -17.00
N ARG A 118 -1.95 -5.56 -15.76
CA ARG A 118 -1.17 -6.78 -15.49
C ARG A 118 -1.86 -8.06 -15.98
N LEU A 119 -3.19 -8.15 -15.84
CA LEU A 119 -3.98 -9.28 -16.34
C LEU A 119 -4.07 -9.30 -17.87
N PHE A 120 -4.16 -8.13 -18.48
CA PHE A 120 -4.42 -7.94 -19.91
C PHE A 120 -3.38 -6.99 -20.52
N PRO A 121 -2.11 -7.41 -20.62
CA PRO A 121 -1.01 -6.55 -21.06
C PRO A 121 -1.11 -6.09 -22.53
N SER A 122 -2.03 -6.67 -23.31
CA SER A 122 -2.20 -6.39 -24.75
C SER A 122 -3.45 -5.57 -25.08
N THR A 123 -4.21 -5.14 -24.08
CA THR A 123 -5.57 -4.59 -24.27
C THR A 123 -5.65 -3.08 -24.01
N PHE A 124 -4.55 -2.47 -23.57
CA PHE A 124 -4.45 -1.05 -23.22
C PHE A 124 -3.15 -0.45 -23.73
#